data_AF-A0A7U7C471-F1
#
_entry.id   AF-A0A7U7C471-F1
#
_cell.length_a   1.000
_cell.length_b   1.000
_cell.length_c   1.000
_cell.angle_alpha   90.00
_cell.angle_beta   90.00
_cell.angle_gamma   90.00
#
_symmetry.space_group_name_H-M   'P 1'
#
loop_
_entity.id
_entity.type
_entity.pdbx_description
1 polymer ?
#
loop_
_entity_poly.entity_id
_entity_poly.type
_entity_poly.pdbx_seq_one_letter_code
_entity_poly.pdbx_strand_id
1 'polypeptide(L)'
;MDIWTSLGAFAFFESERLSFRPLVFLDRFDLHEIVSNPENLQFFFPATQTQYETDCLLVHYFMKEPLGVWAIVDRESNKLIGIIRFEKIDV
;
A
#
# COMPACT_ATOMS: atom_id res chain seq x y z
N MET A 1 2.42 24.24 -8.64
CA MET A 1 2.54 23.29 -7.52
C MET A 1 3.29 22.10 -8.07
N ASP A 2 4.39 21.67 -7.43
CA ASP A 2 5.14 20.51 -7.92
C ASP A 2 4.36 19.20 -7.66
N ILE A 3 4.82 18.11 -8.27
CA ILE A 3 4.18 16.80 -8.13
C ILE A 3 4.17 16.33 -6.68
N TRP A 4 5.23 16.55 -5.92
CA TRP A 4 5.35 16.14 -4.52
C TRP A 4 4.33 16.83 -3.62
N THR A 5 4.12 18.12 -3.83
CA THR A 5 3.11 18.92 -3.12
C THR A 5 1.70 18.43 -3.46
N SER A 6 1.47 18.03 -4.71
CA SER A 6 0.19 17.46 -5.14
C SER A 6 -0.05 16.09 -4.51
N LEU A 7 0.97 15.21 -4.49
CA LEU A 7 0.90 13.91 -3.82
C LEU A 7 0.63 14.04 -2.32
N GLY A 8 1.22 15.05 -1.66
CA GLY A 8 0.92 15.37 -0.27
C GLY A 8 -0.52 15.85 -0.06
N ALA A 9 -1.01 16.72 -0.94
CA ALA A 9 -2.38 17.25 -0.88
C ALA A 9 -3.44 16.15 -1.07
N PHE A 10 -3.15 15.15 -1.91
CA PHE A 10 -4.00 13.99 -2.16
C PHE A 10 -3.54 12.73 -1.43
N ALA A 11 -2.85 12.88 -0.29
CA ALA A 11 -2.46 11.73 0.53
C ALA A 11 -3.68 10.94 1.03
N PHE A 12 -4.82 11.61 1.21
CA PHE A 12 -6.09 11.01 1.64
C PHE A 12 -7.20 11.40 0.67
N PHE A 13 -7.93 10.42 0.17
CA PHE A 13 -9.15 10.65 -0.60
C PHE A 13 -10.06 9.43 -0.57
N GLU A 14 -11.33 9.63 -0.88
CA GLU A 14 -12.35 8.59 -0.82
C GLU A 14 -13.12 8.50 -2.14
N SER A 15 -13.64 7.31 -2.41
CA SER A 15 -14.68 7.05 -3.40
C SER A 15 -15.95 6.54 -2.70
N GLU A 16 -16.96 6.18 -3.49
CA GLU A 16 -18.21 5.63 -2.96
C GLU A 16 -17.97 4.37 -2.10
N ARG A 17 -17.05 3.49 -2.50
CA ARG A 17 -16.79 2.21 -1.83
C ARG A 17 -15.41 2.12 -1.17
N LEU A 18 -14.44 2.89 -1.64
CA LEU A 18 -13.03 2.73 -1.25
C LEU A 18 -12.51 3.98 -0.55
N SER A 19 -11.60 3.78 0.40
CA SER A 19 -10.79 4.83 0.99
C SER A 19 -9.34 4.63 0.58
N PHE A 20 -8.68 5.72 0.22
CA PHE A 20 -7.26 5.75 -0.13
C PHE A 20 -6.54 6.59 0.91
N ARG A 21 -5.55 5.96 1.55
CA ARG A 21 -4.73 6.59 2.59
C ARG A 21 -3.32 6.02 2.57
N PRO A 22 -2.33 6.69 3.18
CA PRO A 22 -1.02 6.10 3.38
C PRO A 22 -1.13 4.83 4.24
N LEU A 23 -0.19 3.90 4.04
CA LEU A 23 -0.14 2.67 4.82
C LEU A 23 0.25 2.95 6.26
N VAL A 24 -0.37 2.20 7.17
CA VAL A 24 -0.04 2.18 8.59
C VAL A 24 0.47 0.80 8.99
N PHE A 25 1.23 0.73 10.08
CA PHE A 25 1.83 -0.55 10.49
C PHE A 25 0.80 -1.63 10.86
N LEU A 26 -0.43 -1.23 11.24
CA LEU A 26 -1.52 -2.18 11.50
C LEU A 26 -1.99 -2.92 10.25
N ASP A 27 -1.75 -2.37 9.06
CA ASP A 27 -2.11 -2.98 7.78
C ASP A 27 -1.30 -4.26 7.51
N ARG A 28 -0.27 -4.56 8.31
CA ARG A 28 0.60 -5.74 8.16
C ARG A 28 -0.13 -7.08 8.13
N PHE A 29 -1.28 -7.19 8.79
CA PHE A 29 -2.03 -8.45 8.88
C PHE A 29 -2.81 -8.70 7.60
N ASP A 30 -3.58 -7.70 7.16
CA ASP A 30 -4.29 -7.75 5.88
C ASP A 30 -3.30 -7.84 4.71
N LEU A 31 -2.17 -7.12 4.79
CA LEU A 31 -1.11 -7.23 3.79
C LEU A 31 -0.57 -8.64 3.73
N HIS A 32 -0.30 -9.27 4.88
CA HIS A 32 0.20 -10.65 4.93
C HIS A 32 -0.75 -11.62 4.21
N GLU A 33 -2.07 -11.48 4.37
CA GLU A 33 -3.04 -12.29 3.62
C GLU A 33 -2.89 -12.10 2.10
N ILE A 34 -2.67 -10.86 1.64
CA ILE A 34 -2.50 -10.52 0.22
C ILE A 34 -1.20 -11.09 -0.35
N VAL A 35 -0.07 -10.91 0.36
CA VAL A 35 1.27 -11.31 -0.09
C VAL A 35 1.60 -12.78 0.19
N SER A 36 0.79 -13.47 0.99
CA SER A 36 0.91 -14.92 1.19
C SER A 36 0.32 -15.71 0.03
N ASN A 37 -0.52 -15.11 -0.81
CA ASN A 37 -1.05 -15.77 -2.00
C ASN A 37 -0.04 -15.63 -3.17
N PRO A 38 0.60 -16.73 -3.61
CA PRO A 38 1.60 -16.68 -4.67
C PRO A 38 1.01 -16.28 -6.03
N GLU A 39 -0.29 -16.48 -6.28
CA GLU A 39 -0.95 -16.05 -7.52
C GLU A 39 -0.96 -14.51 -7.66
N ASN A 40 -1.02 -13.78 -6.54
CA ASN A 40 -1.04 -12.31 -6.53
C ASN A 40 0.33 -11.70 -6.84
N LEU A 41 1.41 -12.47 -6.66
CA LEU A 41 2.77 -11.95 -6.59
C LEU A 41 3.68 -12.37 -7.75
N GLN A 42 3.14 -13.07 -8.75
CA GLN A 42 3.91 -13.58 -9.88
C GLN A 42 4.79 -12.53 -10.59
N PHE A 43 4.46 -11.24 -10.45
CA PHE A 43 5.14 -10.14 -11.14
C PHE A 43 5.88 -9.14 -10.24
N PHE A 44 5.80 -9.25 -8.90
CA PHE A 44 6.31 -8.20 -7.99
C PHE A 44 7.41 -8.71 -7.05
N PHE A 45 7.16 -9.76 -6.27
CA PHE A 45 8.10 -10.26 -5.24
C PHE A 45 7.94 -11.77 -5.04
N PRO A 46 8.97 -12.49 -4.54
CA PRO A 46 8.74 -13.82 -3.99
C PRO A 46 7.73 -13.71 -2.85
N ALA A 47 6.77 -14.65 -2.79
CA ALA A 47 5.77 -14.68 -1.73
C ALA A 47 6.46 -14.70 -0.35
N THR A 48 6.08 -13.75 0.50
CA THR A 48 6.59 -13.70 1.88
C THR A 48 5.98 -14.86 2.64
N GLN A 49 6.81 -15.65 3.32
CA GLN A 49 6.38 -16.84 4.07
C GLN A 49 6.14 -16.52 5.54
N THR A 50 6.67 -15.40 6.04
CA THR A 50 6.55 -15.03 7.45
C THR A 50 6.01 -13.62 7.67
N GLN A 51 5.39 -13.40 8.82
CA GLN A 51 4.93 -12.07 9.25
C GLN A 51 6.09 -11.08 9.33
N TYR A 52 7.28 -11.53 9.76
CA TYR A 52 8.47 -10.68 9.84
C TYR A 52 8.89 -10.14 8.46
N GLU A 53 8.89 -10.99 7.43
CA GLU A 53 9.17 -10.55 6.05
C GLU A 53 8.14 -9.54 5.56
N THR A 54 6.86 -9.74 5.93
CA THR A 54 5.78 -8.80 5.59
C THR A 54 5.97 -7.45 6.28
N ASP A 55 6.33 -7.46 7.57
CA ASP A 55 6.58 -6.25 8.35
C ASP A 55 7.77 -5.47 7.77
N CYS A 56 8.86 -6.16 7.41
CA CYS A 56 10.00 -5.55 6.73
C CYS A 56 9.59 -4.98 5.36
N LEU A 57 8.85 -5.73 4.55
CA LEU A 57 8.38 -5.26 3.26
C LEU A 57 7.51 -4.01 3.40
N LEU A 58 6.57 -4.01 4.34
CA LEU A 58 5.69 -2.87 4.63
C LEU A 58 6.48 -1.60 4.94
N VAL A 59 7.41 -1.69 5.89
CA VAL A 59 8.16 -0.52 6.36
C VAL A 59 9.11 -0.01 5.27
N HIS A 60 9.88 -0.91 4.66
CA HIS A 60 10.94 -0.52 3.72
C HIS A 60 10.41 -0.06 2.37
N TYR A 61 9.33 -0.67 1.86
CA TYR A 61 8.82 -0.36 0.52
C TYR A 61 7.70 0.69 0.52
N PHE A 62 6.89 0.78 1.59
CA PHE A 62 5.68 1.60 1.56
C PHE A 62 5.67 2.72 2.61
N MET A 63 6.24 2.53 3.80
CA MET A 63 6.18 3.55 4.86
C MET A 63 7.34 4.55 4.82
N LYS A 64 8.53 4.13 4.35
CA LYS A 64 9.72 5.00 4.30
C LYS A 64 9.53 6.19 3.37
N GLU A 65 8.85 5.98 2.24
CA GLU A 65 8.57 6.99 1.21
C GLU A 65 7.08 6.95 0.85
N PRO A 66 6.20 7.52 1.71
CA PRO A 66 4.75 7.31 1.60
C PRO A 66 4.07 8.19 0.55
N LEU A 67 4.77 9.20 0.02
CA LEU A 67 4.21 10.07 -1.01
C LEU A 67 4.00 9.29 -2.30
N GLY A 68 2.76 9.31 -2.80
CA GLY A 68 2.42 8.53 -3.99
C GLY A 68 2.20 7.04 -3.73
N VAL A 69 2.03 6.63 -2.47
CA VAL A 69 1.70 5.28 -2.05
C VAL A 69 0.41 5.29 -1.26
N TRP A 70 -0.57 4.49 -1.67
CA TRP A 70 -1.87 4.39 -1.00
C TRP A 70 -2.26 2.94 -0.75
N ALA A 71 -2.70 2.69 0.48
CA ALA A 71 -3.54 1.56 0.82
C ALA A 71 -4.95 1.78 0.26
N ILE A 72 -5.49 0.77 -0.38
CA ILE A 72 -6.87 0.70 -0.83
C ILE A 72 -7.65 -0.05 0.24
N VAL A 73 -8.51 0.66 0.95
CA VAL A 73 -9.31 0.12 2.05
C VAL A 73 -10.77 0.07 1.63
N ASP A 74 -11.41 -1.09 1.78
CA ASP A 74 -12.85 -1.22 1.58
C ASP A 74 -13.59 -0.58 2.77
N ARG A 75 -14.53 0.32 2.49
CA ARG A 75 -15.17 1.14 3.55
C ARG A 75 -16.15 0.36 4.42
N GLU A 76 -16.78 -0.69 3.88
CA GLU A 76 -17.75 -1.48 4.63
C GLU A 76 -17.05 -2.40 5.63
N SER A 77 -15.98 -3.07 5.19
CA SER A 77 -15.22 -4.02 6.01
C SER A 77 -14.05 -3.38 6.77
N ASN A 78 -13.64 -2.17 6.39
CA ASN A 78 -12.43 -1.50 6.86
C ASN A 78 -11.15 -2.35 6.68
N LYS A 79 -11.15 -3.28 5.73
CA LYS A 79 -10.00 -4.14 5.40
C LYS A 79 -9.16 -3.52 4.29
N LEU A 80 -7.84 -3.67 4.39
CA LEU A 80 -6.94 -3.43 3.26
C LEU A 80 -7.16 -4.51 2.20
N ILE A 81 -7.51 -4.09 0.98
CA ILE A 81 -7.75 -4.99 -0.15
C ILE A 81 -6.67 -4.89 -1.23
N GLY A 82 -5.80 -3.87 -1.15
CA GLY A 82 -4.73 -3.68 -2.13
C GLY A 82 -3.89 -2.45 -1.84
N ILE A 83 -2.80 -2.31 -2.60
CA ILE A 83 -1.90 -1.17 -2.52
C ILE A 83 -1.69 -0.65 -3.94
N ILE A 84 -1.70 0.66 -4.10
CA ILE A 84 -1.32 1.33 -5.34
C ILE A 84 -0.19 2.31 -5.06
N ARG A 85 0.80 2.34 -5.94
CA ARG A 85 1.90 3.30 -5.88
C ARG A 85 2.27 3.82 -7.24
N PHE A 86 2.78 5.05 -7.27
CA PHE A 86 3.51 5.53 -8.43
C PHE A 86 4.94 4.96 -8.42
N GLU A 87 5.37 4.53 -9.60
CA GLU A 87 6.72 4.01 -9.86
C GLU A 87 7.36 4.84 -10.97
N LYS A 88 8.69 4.99 -10.94
CA LYS A 88 9.46 5.70 -11.97
C LYS A 88 8.93 7.10 -12.26
N ILE A 89 8.67 7.88 -11.21
CA ILE A 89 8.31 9.29 -11.37
C ILE A 89 9.54 10.02 -11.92
N ASP A 90 9.51 10.38 -13.21
CA ASP A 90 10.51 11.22 -13.85
C ASP A 90 10.20 12.68 -13.48
N VAL A 91 11.03 13.29 -12.62
CA VAL A 91 10.86 14.68 -12.12
C VAL A 91 12.04 15.53 -12.57
#